data_AF-A0A271IUC0-F1
#
_entry.id   AF-A0A271IUC0-F1
#
_cell.length_a   1.000
_cell.length_b   1.000
_cell.length_c   1.000
_cell.angle_alpha   90.00
_cell.angle_beta   90.00
_cell.angle_gamma   90.00
#
_symmetry.space_group_name_H-M   'P 1'
#
loop_
_entity.id
_entity.type
_entity.pdbx_description
1 polymer ?
#
loop_
_entity_poly.entity_id
_entity_poly.type
_entity_poly.pdbx_seq_one_letter_code
_entity_poly.pdbx_strand_id
1 'polypeptide(L)'
;MATYDIRLVYEAGPDPVTREPLGRDDEVVTVAADSPWEARSRALASATTRAMGRVVRAYDLATGEEVRPPLSEGFRPGRFRVDGLDGTYDGFTRGETWNGFAVPYFPLAEARRIAADFAAQPPNPDGQPIGEYDADRDVVRLRDPSSDDWDETPRVEIDGRSLYPVGAHLWTWEEAER
;
A
#
# COMPACT_ATOMS: atom_id res chain seq x y z
N MET A 1 13.63 -17.48 18.84
CA MET A 1 12.64 -16.48 19.29
C MET A 1 13.25 -15.51 20.29
N ALA A 2 13.49 -14.29 19.83
CA ALA A 2 13.77 -13.15 20.69
C ALA A 2 12.46 -12.52 21.17
N THR A 3 12.52 -11.69 22.20
CA THR A 3 11.39 -10.89 22.68
C THR A 3 11.57 -9.47 22.15
N TYR A 4 10.49 -8.89 21.61
CA TYR A 4 10.44 -7.53 21.09
C TYR A 4 9.35 -6.75 21.82
N ASP A 5 9.64 -5.50 22.17
CA ASP A 5 8.65 -4.55 22.66
C ASP A 5 8.27 -3.64 21.49
N ILE A 6 7.06 -3.84 20.96
CA ILE A 6 6.54 -3.06 19.82
C ILE A 6 5.61 -1.98 20.34
N ARG A 7 5.97 -0.71 20.11
CA ARG A 7 5.08 0.43 20.35
C ARG A 7 4.16 0.62 19.15
N LEU A 8 2.86 0.43 19.35
CA LEU A 8 1.82 0.76 18.38
C LEU A 8 1.36 2.19 18.64
N VAL A 9 1.42 3.04 17.63
CA VAL A 9 0.94 4.42 17.67
C VAL A 9 -0.30 4.52 16.79
N TYR A 10 -1.42 4.84 17.41
CA TYR A 10 -2.72 5.08 16.77
C TYR A 10 -2.86 6.56 16.49
N GLU A 11 -2.85 6.95 15.23
CA GLU A 11 -3.07 8.35 14.85
C GLU A 11 -4.53 8.75 15.10
N ALA A 12 -4.76 10.05 15.31
CA ALA A 12 -6.12 10.57 15.43
C ALA A 12 -6.89 10.33 14.11
N GLY A 13 -8.18 10.00 14.21
CA GLY A 13 -9.01 9.67 13.06
C GLY A 13 -10.49 9.56 13.43
N PRO A 14 -11.40 9.45 12.46
CA PRO A 14 -12.82 9.26 12.75
C PRO A 14 -13.13 7.81 13.12
N ASP A 15 -13.99 7.60 14.12
CA ASP A 15 -14.58 6.29 14.37
C ASP A 15 -15.38 5.84 13.13
N PRO A 16 -15.16 4.62 12.60
CA PRO A 16 -15.77 4.20 11.34
C PRO A 16 -17.27 3.95 11.46
N VAL A 17 -17.78 3.75 12.70
CA VAL A 17 -19.19 3.49 12.99
C VAL A 17 -19.90 4.77 13.40
N THR A 18 -19.38 5.48 14.41
CA THR A 18 -20.06 6.65 14.99
C THR A 18 -19.68 7.96 14.32
N ARG A 19 -18.59 7.99 13.54
CA ARG A 19 -17.96 9.20 12.97
C ARG A 19 -17.45 10.19 14.02
N GLU A 20 -17.43 9.82 15.29
CA GLU A 20 -16.88 10.66 16.35
C GLU A 20 -15.35 10.75 16.24
N PRO A 21 -14.72 11.88 16.63
CA PRO A 21 -13.27 11.99 16.61
C PRO A 21 -12.61 11.06 17.64
N LEU A 22 -11.68 10.23 17.18
CA LEU A 22 -10.78 9.45 18.02
C LEU A 22 -9.46 10.22 18.20
N GLY A 23 -9.02 10.33 19.45
CA GLY A 23 -7.73 10.92 19.79
C GLY A 23 -6.56 10.01 19.38
N ARG A 24 -5.37 10.63 19.30
CA ARG A 24 -4.11 9.89 19.23
C ARG A 24 -3.93 9.05 20.50
N ASP A 25 -3.49 7.82 20.33
CA ASP A 25 -3.24 6.88 21.42
C ASP A 25 -2.00 6.04 21.11
N ASP A 26 -1.44 5.37 22.10
CA ASP A 26 -0.34 4.43 21.91
C ASP A 26 -0.33 3.32 22.95
N GLU A 27 0.22 2.18 22.57
CA GLU A 27 0.44 1.08 23.49
C GLU A 27 1.72 0.33 23.17
N VAL A 28 2.22 -0.40 24.17
CA VAL A 28 3.39 -1.26 24.01
C VAL A 28 2.96 -2.71 24.15
N VAL A 29 3.31 -3.52 23.15
CA VAL A 29 3.02 -4.94 23.13
C VAL A 29 4.33 -5.71 23.12
N THR A 30 4.54 -6.52 24.15
CA THR A 30 5.69 -7.44 24.23
C THR A 30 5.33 -8.76 23.55
N VAL A 31 6.13 -9.15 22.56
CA VAL A 31 5.89 -10.33 21.72
C VAL A 31 7.16 -11.15 21.53
N ALA A 32 7.05 -12.47 21.62
CA ALA A 32 8.11 -13.37 21.20
C ALA A 32 7.98 -13.66 19.70
N ALA A 33 9.05 -13.47 18.94
CA ALA A 33 9.09 -13.66 17.48
C ALA A 33 10.52 -13.98 16.99
N ASP A 34 10.68 -14.37 15.73
CA ASP A 34 11.99 -14.60 15.12
C ASP A 34 12.53 -13.36 14.38
N SER A 35 11.71 -12.32 14.20
CA SER A 35 12.12 -11.03 13.62
C SER A 35 11.27 -9.85 14.13
N PRO A 36 11.75 -8.59 14.02
CA PRO A 36 10.95 -7.40 14.32
C PRO A 36 9.64 -7.33 13.52
N TRP A 37 9.66 -7.75 12.25
CA TRP A 37 8.47 -7.75 11.39
C TRP A 37 7.39 -8.71 11.88
N GLU A 38 7.80 -9.94 12.23
CA GLU A 38 6.89 -10.92 12.77
C GLU A 38 6.34 -10.45 14.12
N ALA A 39 7.18 -9.86 14.97
CA ALA A 39 6.76 -9.21 16.20
C ALA A 39 5.69 -8.13 15.94
N ARG A 40 5.94 -7.20 15.00
CA ARG A 40 4.97 -6.17 14.60
C ARG A 40 3.65 -6.76 14.11
N SER A 41 3.70 -7.83 13.31
CA SER A 41 2.50 -8.50 12.80
C SER A 41 1.68 -9.13 13.93
N ARG A 42 2.34 -9.80 14.88
CA ARG A 42 1.69 -10.37 16.08
C ARG A 42 1.13 -9.28 17.00
N ALA A 43 1.87 -8.19 17.20
CA ALA A 43 1.43 -7.05 17.99
C ALA A 43 0.14 -6.43 17.41
N LEU A 44 0.10 -6.18 16.09
CA LEU A 44 -1.10 -5.66 15.42
C LEU A 44 -2.29 -6.63 15.46
N ALA A 45 -2.04 -7.93 15.34
CA ALA A 45 -3.10 -8.93 15.48
C ALA A 45 -3.74 -8.93 16.88
N SER A 46 -3.00 -8.54 17.91
CA SER A 46 -3.53 -8.37 19.27
C SER A 46 -4.31 -7.06 19.49
N ALA A 47 -4.15 -6.09 18.58
CA ALA A 47 -4.66 -4.71 18.68
C ALA A 47 -5.94 -4.44 17.86
N THR A 48 -6.56 -5.47 17.28
CA THR A 48 -7.56 -5.37 16.20
C THR A 48 -8.73 -4.43 16.47
N THR A 49 -9.21 -4.31 17.71
CA THR A 49 -10.33 -3.40 18.04
C THR A 49 -9.91 -1.93 18.19
N ARG A 50 -8.68 -1.65 18.63
CA ARG A 50 -8.20 -0.27 18.83
C ARG A 50 -7.79 0.41 17.53
N ALA A 51 -7.40 -0.39 16.55
CA ALA A 51 -7.00 0.07 15.21
C ALA A 51 -8.17 0.51 14.32
N MET A 52 -9.43 0.23 14.68
CA MET A 52 -10.58 0.55 13.83
C MET A 52 -10.68 2.06 13.56
N GLY A 53 -10.64 2.44 12.28
CA GLY A 53 -10.71 3.83 11.81
C GLY A 53 -9.44 4.66 12.04
N ARG A 54 -8.34 4.06 12.52
CA ARG A 54 -7.09 4.77 12.81
C ARG A 54 -5.93 4.21 12.00
N VAL A 55 -5.03 5.10 11.59
CA VAL A 55 -3.73 4.69 11.04
C VAL A 55 -2.86 4.21 12.20
N VAL A 56 -2.30 3.01 12.06
CA VAL A 56 -1.42 2.42 13.09
C VAL A 56 0.00 2.30 12.58
N ARG A 57 0.93 2.95 13.27
CA ARG A 57 2.38 2.80 13.06
C ARG A 57 2.97 1.92 14.16
N ALA A 58 3.98 1.14 13.83
CA ALA A 58 4.63 0.24 14.78
C ALA A 58 6.11 0.59 14.88
N TYR A 59 6.64 0.67 16.09
CA TYR A 59 8.03 1.02 16.36
C TYR A 59 8.67 -0.04 17.26
N ASP A 60 9.93 -0.37 17.00
CA ASP A 60 10.73 -1.18 17.92
C ASP A 60 11.26 -0.26 19.02
N LEU A 61 10.91 -0.54 20.28
CA LEU A 61 11.35 0.29 21.41
C LEU A 61 12.85 0.25 21.65
N ALA A 62 13.52 -0.83 21.27
CA ALA A 62 14.96 -0.96 21.46
C ALA A 62 15.74 -0.02 20.53
N THR A 63 15.28 0.16 19.29
CA THR A 63 15.94 1.00 18.28
C THR A 63 15.31 2.37 18.12
N GLY A 64 14.04 2.52 18.51
CA GLY A 64 13.22 3.70 18.22
C GLY A 64 12.79 3.82 16.76
N GLU A 65 13.13 2.84 15.91
CA GLU A 65 12.82 2.87 14.48
C GLU A 65 11.42 2.30 14.20
N GLU A 66 10.78 2.84 13.16
CA GLU A 66 9.51 2.31 12.68
C GLU A 66 9.75 0.91 12.08
N VAL A 67 9.07 -0.10 12.63
CA VAL A 67 9.05 -1.45 12.08
C VAL A 67 8.16 -1.46 10.85
N ARG A 68 8.78 -1.10 9.74
CA ARG A 68 8.18 -1.20 8.42
C ARG A 68 8.12 -2.67 8.00
N PRO A 69 7.20 -3.04 7.10
CA PRO A 69 7.36 -4.28 6.36
C PRO A 69 8.81 -4.39 5.90
N PRO A 70 9.50 -5.50 6.20
CA PRO A 70 10.74 -5.78 5.51
C PRO A 70 10.33 -5.69 4.06
N LEU A 71 11.04 -4.87 3.29
CA LEU A 71 11.06 -5.07 1.85
C LEU A 71 11.46 -6.54 1.74
N SER A 72 10.52 -7.44 1.47
CA SER A 72 10.81 -8.87 1.44
C SER A 72 12.02 -9.04 0.54
N GLU A 73 12.91 -9.98 0.84
CA GLU A 73 14.02 -10.34 -0.04
C GLU A 73 13.55 -10.35 -1.50
N GLY A 74 13.88 -9.28 -2.24
CA GLY A 74 13.39 -9.05 -3.59
C GLY A 74 11.90 -8.71 -3.71
N PHE A 75 11.64 -7.75 -4.59
CA PHE A 75 10.35 -7.61 -5.24
C PHE A 75 10.06 -8.87 -6.05
N ARG A 76 8.88 -9.47 -5.88
CA ARG A 76 8.49 -10.68 -6.60
C ARG A 76 7.84 -10.30 -7.93
N PRO A 77 8.34 -10.78 -9.08
CA PRO A 77 7.68 -10.53 -10.35
C PRO A 77 6.30 -11.20 -10.34
N GLY A 78 5.35 -10.53 -11.00
CA GLY A 78 3.99 -11.03 -11.11
C GLY A 78 3.29 -10.43 -12.31
N ARG A 79 2.11 -10.97 -12.58
CA ARG A 79 1.25 -10.51 -13.65
C ARG A 79 -0.06 -10.01 -13.05
N PHE A 80 -0.39 -8.76 -13.37
CA PHE A 80 -1.44 -8.00 -12.71
C PHE A 80 -2.55 -7.65 -13.69
N ARG A 81 -3.79 -7.70 -13.21
CA ARG A 81 -4.99 -7.24 -13.89
C ARG A 81 -5.74 -6.32 -12.93
N VAL A 82 -6.32 -5.24 -13.42
CA VAL A 82 -7.13 -4.33 -12.60
C VAL A 82 -8.55 -4.36 -13.11
N ASP A 83 -9.50 -4.28 -12.19
CA ASP A 83 -10.90 -4.17 -12.56
C ASP A 83 -11.14 -2.96 -13.49
N GLY A 84 -12.07 -3.12 -14.42
CA GLY A 84 -12.37 -2.13 -15.46
C GLY A 84 -11.42 -2.10 -16.65
N LEU A 85 -10.26 -2.77 -16.62
CA LEU A 85 -9.35 -2.89 -17.78
C LEU A 85 -9.18 -4.34 -18.22
N ASP A 86 -9.19 -4.56 -19.54
CA ASP A 86 -8.87 -5.87 -20.13
C ASP A 86 -7.36 -6.16 -20.16
N GLY A 87 -6.54 -5.13 -19.91
CA GLY A 87 -5.09 -5.20 -19.92
C GLY A 87 -4.51 -6.13 -18.87
N THR A 88 -3.33 -6.65 -19.17
CA THR A 88 -2.51 -7.44 -18.26
C THR A 88 -1.11 -6.85 -18.23
N TYR A 89 -0.58 -6.65 -17.03
CA TYR A 89 0.62 -5.84 -16.79
C TYR A 89 1.66 -6.63 -16.02
N ASP A 90 2.91 -6.60 -16.48
CA ASP A 90 4.01 -7.24 -15.79
C ASP A 90 4.59 -6.25 -14.77
N GLY A 91 4.69 -6.67 -13.51
CA GLY A 91 5.10 -5.81 -12.41
C GLY A 91 5.65 -6.60 -11.25
N PHE A 92 5.53 -6.04 -10.06
CA PHE A 92 6.10 -6.61 -8.86
C PHE A 92 5.22 -6.41 -7.62
N THR A 93 5.30 -7.34 -6.67
CA THR A 93 4.82 -7.17 -5.27
C THR A 93 6.00 -7.15 -4.30
N ARG A 94 5.80 -6.71 -3.05
CA ARG A 94 6.77 -6.91 -1.96
C ARG A 94 6.52 -8.24 -1.24
N GLY A 95 6.02 -9.24 -1.96
CA GLY A 95 5.65 -10.52 -1.41
C GLY A 95 4.41 -10.50 -0.51
N GLU A 96 3.61 -9.42 -0.53
CA GLU A 96 2.31 -9.42 0.15
C GLU A 96 1.34 -10.38 -0.54
N THR A 97 0.57 -11.13 0.25
CA THR A 97 -0.62 -11.82 -0.27
C THR A 97 -1.72 -10.82 -0.57
N TRP A 98 -2.46 -11.03 -1.66
CA TRP A 98 -3.55 -10.15 -2.04
C TRP A 98 -4.57 -9.98 -0.89
N ASN A 99 -4.89 -8.73 -0.57
CA ASN A 99 -5.80 -8.37 0.52
C ASN A 99 -6.86 -7.33 0.10
N GLY A 100 -6.98 -7.06 -1.21
CA GLY A 100 -7.87 -6.01 -1.74
C GLY A 100 -7.38 -4.58 -1.55
N PHE A 101 -6.22 -4.35 -0.94
CA PHE A 101 -5.66 -3.00 -0.74
C PHE A 101 -4.22 -2.85 -1.21
N ALA A 102 -3.49 -3.95 -1.34
CA ALA A 102 -2.09 -3.95 -1.72
C ALA A 102 -1.90 -3.45 -3.16
N VAL A 103 -0.87 -2.61 -3.33
CA VAL A 103 -0.57 -1.89 -4.57
C VAL A 103 0.65 -2.53 -5.24
N PRO A 104 0.51 -3.01 -6.49
CA PRO A 104 1.65 -3.50 -7.26
C PRO A 104 2.52 -2.36 -7.78
N TYR A 105 3.76 -2.72 -8.12
CA TYR A 105 4.81 -1.80 -8.51
C TYR A 105 5.27 -2.11 -9.93
N PHE A 106 5.35 -1.09 -10.77
CA PHE A 106 5.58 -1.28 -12.20
C PHE A 106 6.80 -0.49 -12.68
N PRO A 107 7.57 -1.01 -13.66
CA PRO A 107 8.49 -0.18 -14.43
C PRO A 107 7.75 0.97 -15.11
N LEU A 108 8.43 2.09 -15.36
CA LEU A 108 7.81 3.28 -15.96
C LEU A 108 7.03 3.00 -17.25
N ALA A 109 7.54 2.11 -18.11
CA ALA A 109 6.86 1.76 -19.37
C ALA A 109 5.49 1.12 -19.11
N GLU A 110 5.40 0.22 -18.12
CA GLU A 110 4.16 -0.43 -17.71
C GLU A 110 3.24 0.54 -16.98
N ALA A 111 3.79 1.36 -16.08
CA ALA A 111 3.04 2.37 -15.35
C ALA A 111 2.37 3.39 -16.30
N ARG A 112 3.07 3.83 -17.35
CA ARG A 112 2.52 4.69 -18.40
C ARG A 112 1.46 4.00 -19.24
N ARG A 113 1.63 2.70 -19.52
CA ARG A 113 0.62 1.91 -20.23
C ARG A 113 -0.66 1.83 -19.41
N ILE A 114 -0.57 1.53 -18.12
CA ILE A 114 -1.71 1.51 -17.20
C ILE A 114 -2.41 2.88 -17.19
N ALA A 115 -1.65 3.97 -17.03
CA ALA A 115 -2.21 5.31 -17.04
C ALA A 115 -2.96 5.64 -18.36
N ALA A 116 -2.40 5.25 -19.50
CA ALA A 116 -3.02 5.44 -20.80
C ALA A 116 -4.29 4.58 -20.99
N ASP A 117 -4.27 3.34 -20.52
CA ASP A 117 -5.42 2.43 -20.59
C ASP A 117 -6.58 2.95 -19.73
N PHE A 118 -6.29 3.49 -18.54
CA PHE A 118 -7.27 4.23 -17.74
C PHE A 118 -7.76 5.50 -18.44
N ALA A 119 -6.86 6.31 -19.01
CA ALA A 119 -7.24 7.53 -19.74
C ALA A 119 -8.15 7.28 -20.94
N ALA A 120 -8.10 6.07 -21.53
CA ALA A 120 -8.92 5.66 -22.66
C ALA A 120 -10.33 5.20 -22.28
N GLN A 121 -10.61 4.96 -21.00
CA GLN A 121 -11.96 4.71 -20.53
C GLN A 121 -12.84 5.95 -20.67
N PRO A 122 -14.18 5.81 -20.64
CA PRO A 122 -15.07 6.95 -20.54
C PRO A 122 -14.62 7.89 -19.42
N PRO A 123 -14.52 9.20 -19.68
CA PRO A 123 -14.08 10.16 -18.67
C PRO A 123 -15.06 10.19 -17.50
N ASN A 124 -14.61 10.77 -16.38
CA ASN A 124 -15.50 11.05 -15.25
C ASN A 124 -16.65 12.01 -15.68
N PRO A 125 -17.69 12.22 -14.84
CA PRO A 125 -18.79 13.12 -15.17
C PRO A 125 -18.39 14.55 -15.57
N ASP A 126 -17.23 15.01 -15.11
CA ASP A 126 -16.65 16.33 -15.43
C ASP A 126 -15.81 16.34 -16.72
N GLY A 127 -15.77 15.23 -17.45
CA GLY A 127 -15.07 15.10 -18.73
C GLY A 127 -13.55 14.95 -18.61
N GLN A 128 -13.03 14.68 -17.41
CA GLN A 128 -11.61 14.50 -17.16
C GLN A 128 -11.18 13.03 -17.32
N PRO A 129 -9.93 12.79 -17.77
CA PRO A 129 -9.38 11.44 -17.81
C PRO A 129 -9.24 10.88 -16.39
N ILE A 130 -9.42 9.56 -16.27
CA ILE A 130 -9.33 8.86 -14.98
C ILE A 130 -7.93 8.33 -14.67
N GLY A 131 -6.97 8.51 -15.57
CA GLY A 131 -5.56 8.17 -15.34
C GLY A 131 -4.61 9.05 -16.15
N GLU A 132 -3.44 9.36 -15.58
CA GLU A 132 -2.36 10.04 -16.29
C GLU A 132 -0.99 9.79 -15.65
N TYR A 133 0.05 10.06 -16.44
CA TYR A 133 1.42 10.16 -15.96
C TYR A 133 1.83 11.64 -15.94
N ASP A 134 2.13 12.14 -14.74
CA ASP A 134 2.58 13.51 -14.49
C ASP A 134 4.10 13.56 -14.55
N ALA A 135 4.64 14.07 -15.67
CA ALA A 135 6.09 14.08 -15.92
C ALA A 135 6.85 15.07 -15.02
N ASP A 136 6.20 16.13 -14.55
CA ASP A 136 6.83 17.15 -13.71
C ASP A 136 7.05 16.64 -12.29
N ARG A 137 6.07 15.85 -11.79
CA ARG A 137 6.14 15.21 -10.46
C ARG A 137 6.70 13.79 -10.51
N ASP A 138 6.83 13.22 -11.70
CA ASP A 138 7.24 11.84 -11.97
C ASP A 138 6.41 10.81 -11.19
N VAL A 139 5.10 10.90 -11.32
CA VAL A 139 4.11 10.02 -10.69
C VAL A 139 3.05 9.56 -11.68
N VAL A 140 2.51 8.36 -11.45
CA VAL A 140 1.26 7.93 -12.06
C VAL A 140 0.14 8.26 -11.09
N ARG A 141 -0.90 8.92 -11.57
CA ARG A 141 -2.09 9.27 -10.79
C ARG A 141 -3.33 8.64 -11.44
N LEU A 142 -4.18 8.04 -10.63
CA LEU A 142 -5.48 7.52 -11.04
C LEU A 142 -6.57 8.22 -10.21
N ARG A 143 -7.72 8.53 -10.80
CA ARG A 143 -8.83 9.11 -10.03
C ARG A 143 -9.52 8.03 -9.21
N ASP A 144 -9.74 8.33 -7.93
CA ASP A 144 -10.56 7.49 -7.06
C ASP A 144 -12.05 7.75 -7.35
N PRO A 145 -12.81 6.74 -7.79
CA PRO A 145 -14.23 6.89 -8.11
C PRO A 145 -15.09 7.24 -6.88
N SER A 146 -14.58 7.07 -5.66
CA SER A 146 -15.30 7.32 -4.41
C SER A 146 -15.07 8.71 -3.82
N SER A 147 -13.98 9.40 -4.19
CA SER A 147 -13.58 10.67 -3.58
C SER A 147 -13.35 11.82 -4.56
N ASP A 148 -13.34 11.56 -5.88
CA ASP A 148 -12.92 12.53 -6.92
C ASP A 148 -11.54 13.18 -6.64
N ASP A 149 -10.73 12.50 -5.83
CA ASP A 149 -9.34 12.84 -5.58
C ASP A 149 -8.43 11.96 -6.46
N TRP A 150 -7.19 12.42 -6.63
CA TRP A 150 -6.15 11.63 -7.27
C TRP A 150 -5.52 10.68 -6.26
N ASP A 151 -5.57 9.38 -6.55
CA ASP A 151 -4.68 8.39 -5.93
C ASP A 151 -3.34 8.43 -6.65
N GLU A 152 -2.32 8.89 -5.94
CA GLU A 152 -0.95 8.96 -6.42
C GLU A 152 0.00 8.55 -5.31
N THR A 153 0.96 7.69 -5.65
CA THR A 153 2.05 7.32 -4.76
C THR A 153 3.37 7.66 -5.44
N PRO A 154 4.30 8.35 -4.75
CA PRO A 154 5.62 8.62 -5.29
C PRO A 154 6.35 7.36 -5.74
N ARG A 155 7.15 7.47 -6.81
CA ARG A 155 8.04 6.38 -7.23
C ARG A 155 8.97 5.96 -6.10
N VAL A 156 9.39 4.71 -6.14
CA VAL A 156 10.32 4.12 -5.19
C VAL A 156 11.55 3.58 -5.92
N GLU A 157 12.72 3.73 -5.31
CA GLU A 157 13.97 3.17 -5.82
C GLU A 157 14.26 1.85 -5.09
N ILE A 158 14.33 0.76 -5.84
CA ILE A 158 14.58 -0.60 -5.32
C ILE A 158 15.61 -1.28 -6.20
N ASP A 159 16.67 -1.80 -5.61
CA ASP A 159 17.75 -2.52 -6.31
C ASP A 159 18.29 -1.74 -7.54
N GLY A 160 18.35 -0.40 -7.43
CA GLY A 160 18.77 0.49 -8.51
C GLY A 160 17.76 0.67 -9.64
N ARG A 161 16.49 0.32 -9.41
CA ARG A 161 15.38 0.45 -10.36
C ARG A 161 14.30 1.36 -9.78
N SER A 162 13.86 2.31 -10.60
CA SER A 162 12.67 3.11 -10.31
C SER A 162 11.41 2.29 -10.59
N LEU A 163 10.59 2.09 -9.57
CA LEU A 163 9.29 1.43 -9.68
C LEU A 163 8.17 2.36 -9.24
N TYR A 164 7.06 2.29 -9.96
CA TYR A 164 5.90 3.16 -9.82
C TYR A 164 4.77 2.36 -9.20
N PRO A 165 4.38 2.66 -7.94
CA PRO A 165 3.18 2.08 -7.35
C PRO A 165 1.97 2.68 -8.06
N VAL A 166 1.04 1.83 -8.50
CA VAL A 166 -0.18 2.30 -9.19
C VAL A 166 -1.39 1.83 -8.42
N GLY A 167 -2.01 2.74 -7.67
CA GLY A 167 -3.16 2.48 -6.80
C GLY A 167 -4.48 2.72 -7.52
N ALA A 168 -5.30 1.67 -7.60
CA ALA A 168 -6.75 1.76 -7.81
C ALA A 168 -7.50 0.82 -6.86
N HIS A 169 -6.78 0.23 -5.89
CA HIS A 169 -7.21 -0.78 -4.91
C HIS A 169 -8.02 -1.99 -5.45
N LEU A 170 -8.08 -2.20 -6.77
CA LEU A 170 -8.87 -3.25 -7.44
C LEU A 170 -7.99 -4.17 -8.30
N TRP A 171 -6.75 -4.41 -7.87
CA TRP A 171 -5.84 -5.32 -8.55
C TRP A 171 -6.17 -6.77 -8.23
N THR A 172 -6.00 -7.65 -9.21
CA THR A 172 -5.89 -9.10 -9.07
C THR A 172 -4.56 -9.52 -9.70
N TRP A 173 -3.92 -10.55 -9.16
CA TRP A 173 -2.62 -10.98 -9.68
C TRP A 173 -2.39 -12.48 -9.62
N GLU A 174 -1.56 -12.93 -10.55
CA GLU A 174 -0.94 -14.25 -10.55
C GLU A 174 0.55 -14.05 -10.24
N GLU A 175 1.03 -14.67 -9.16
CA GLU A 175 2.47 -14.68 -8.87
C GLU A 175 3.19 -15.49 -9.96
N ALA A 176 4.32 -14.98 -10.46
CA ALA A 176 5.16 -15.77 -11.36
C ALA A 176 5.72 -16.98 -10.58
N GLU A 177 5.70 -18.17 -11.18
CA GLU A 177 6.30 -19.36 -10.59
C GLU A 177 7.79 -19.10 -10.26
N ARG A 178 8.24 -19.60 -9.10
CA ARG A 178 9.61 -19.46 -8.59
C ARG A 178 10.64 -20.19 -9.44
#